data_AF-A0A290ZIY7-F1
#
_entry.id   AF-A0A290ZIY7-F1
#
_cell.length_a   1.000
_cell.length_b   1.000
_cell.length_c   1.000
_cell.angle_alpha   90.00
_cell.angle_beta   90.00
_cell.angle_gamma   90.00
#
_symmetry.space_group_name_H-M   'P 1'
#
loop_
_entity.id
_entity.type
_entity.pdbx_description
1 polymer ?
#
loop_
_entity_poly.entity_id
_entity_poly.type
_entity_poly.pdbx_seq_one_letter_code
_entity_poly.pdbx_strand_id
1 'polypeptide(L)'
;MTEAAKDWYYALKGEQVGPVDLEQIKSLIAAGTITSQTHVWNGIGDWQVAHAVDVLASLFVHDKPNSPPPLHGTDIDNRYVWAVVAVPIVGTIVEILAGIELWWLFLAANIVCCVLDEKKLKAAGHQAPNSWTTFIVPVYLWKRAELLKHKKHYFWSWVAAFVVSILMSVGNNQGIIEESACSSVTELLAENLPFRAATCKAVTITDEVSSGFYKATATLDNGKDLRITIEEKGQNQIYVTIVGW
;
A
#
# COMPACT_ATOMS: atom_id res chain seq x y z
N MET A 1 -16.33 18.91 -63.12
CA MET A 1 -16.30 18.41 -61.73
C MET A 1 -15.25 17.31 -61.70
N THR A 2 -14.08 17.56 -61.13
CA THR A 2 -13.01 16.57 -61.01
C THR A 2 -13.35 15.60 -59.88
N GLU A 3 -13.48 14.32 -60.21
CA GLU A 3 -13.69 13.22 -59.26
C GLU A 3 -12.46 13.13 -58.34
N ALA A 4 -12.67 13.31 -57.03
CA ALA A 4 -11.59 13.20 -56.05
C ALA A 4 -11.14 11.73 -55.96
N ALA A 5 -9.87 11.46 -56.25
CA ALA A 5 -9.32 10.11 -56.19
C ALA A 5 -9.38 9.57 -54.75
N LYS A 6 -10.00 8.39 -54.59
CA LYS A 6 -10.15 7.71 -53.30
C LYS A 6 -8.99 6.74 -53.09
N ASP A 7 -7.88 7.27 -52.64
CA ASP A 7 -6.63 6.50 -52.48
C ASP A 7 -6.17 6.38 -51.02
N TRP A 8 -6.95 6.92 -50.06
CA TRP A 8 -6.54 6.98 -48.66
C TRP A 8 -7.22 5.93 -47.80
N TYR A 9 -6.44 5.36 -46.88
CA TYR A 9 -6.88 4.47 -45.83
C TYR A 9 -6.33 4.93 -44.49
N TYR A 10 -7.02 4.60 -43.40
CA TYR A 10 -6.57 4.88 -42.05
C TYR A 10 -6.88 3.70 -41.11
N ALA A 11 -6.07 3.56 -40.06
CA ALA A 11 -6.26 2.52 -39.05
C ALA A 11 -7.17 3.02 -37.92
N LEU A 12 -8.26 2.31 -37.65
CA LEU A 12 -9.18 2.61 -36.55
C LEU A 12 -9.48 1.33 -35.77
N LYS A 13 -9.17 1.32 -34.47
CA LYS A 13 -9.39 0.15 -33.58
C LYS A 13 -8.80 -1.18 -34.11
N GLY A 14 -7.70 -1.11 -34.86
CA GLY A 14 -7.02 -2.27 -35.43
C GLY A 14 -7.55 -2.71 -36.81
N GLU A 15 -8.54 -2.02 -37.36
CA GLU A 15 -9.08 -2.27 -38.70
C GLU A 15 -8.61 -1.20 -39.70
N GLN A 16 -8.45 -1.61 -40.96
CA GLN A 16 -8.20 -0.71 -42.09
C GLN A 16 -9.54 -0.16 -42.59
N VAL A 17 -9.69 1.16 -42.59
CA VAL A 17 -10.90 1.86 -43.05
C VAL A 17 -10.58 2.71 -44.28
N GLY A 18 -11.38 2.56 -45.34
CA GLY A 18 -11.22 3.25 -46.63
C GLY A 18 -11.79 2.41 -47.79
N PRO A 19 -11.58 2.82 -49.06
CA PRO A 19 -10.85 4.02 -49.47
C PRO A 19 -11.67 5.30 -49.30
N VAL A 20 -11.01 6.36 -48.84
CA VAL A 20 -11.55 7.72 -48.71
C VAL A 20 -10.69 8.69 -49.53
N ASP A 21 -11.24 9.88 -49.80
CA ASP A 21 -10.47 10.96 -50.43
C ASP A 21 -9.75 11.82 -49.37
N LEU A 22 -8.87 12.70 -49.84
CA LEU A 22 -8.09 13.57 -48.96
C LEU A 22 -8.97 14.56 -48.16
N GLU A 23 -10.08 15.05 -48.73
CA GLU A 23 -10.98 16.00 -48.05
C GLU A 23 -11.74 15.31 -46.90
N GLN A 24 -12.09 14.03 -47.08
CA GLN A 24 -12.62 13.19 -46.02
C GLN A 24 -11.60 12.93 -44.92
N ILE A 25 -10.33 12.66 -45.26
CA ILE A 25 -9.25 12.54 -44.26
C ILE A 25 -9.13 13.84 -43.46
N LYS A 26 -9.12 15.02 -44.11
CA LYS A 26 -9.09 16.32 -43.42
C LYS A 26 -10.28 16.50 -42.49
N SER A 27 -11.47 16.09 -42.92
CA SER A 27 -12.70 16.17 -42.12
C SER A 27 -12.65 15.22 -40.91
N LEU A 28 -12.08 14.02 -41.07
CA LEU A 28 -11.89 13.05 -39.99
C LEU A 28 -10.83 13.51 -38.97
N ILE A 29 -9.81 14.24 -39.42
CA ILE A 29 -8.85 14.93 -38.55
C ILE A 29 -9.56 16.04 -37.75
N ALA A 30 -10.35 16.88 -38.43
CA ALA A 30 -11.12 17.94 -37.77
C ALA A 30 -12.16 17.39 -36.77
N ALA A 31 -12.72 16.21 -37.03
CA ALA A 31 -13.63 15.51 -36.13
C ALA A 31 -12.93 14.74 -34.99
N GLY A 32 -11.60 14.74 -34.92
CA GLY A 32 -10.81 14.03 -33.90
C GLY A 32 -10.81 12.49 -34.06
N THR A 33 -11.31 11.96 -35.17
CA THR A 33 -11.31 10.51 -35.47
C THR A 33 -9.92 10.04 -35.90
N ILE A 34 -9.19 10.87 -36.64
CA ILE A 34 -7.78 10.68 -36.98
C ILE A 34 -6.97 11.67 -36.15
N THR A 35 -6.10 11.14 -35.29
CA THR A 35 -5.18 11.92 -34.46
C THR A 35 -3.81 12.00 -35.13
N SER A 36 -2.92 12.87 -34.62
CA SER A 36 -1.53 12.95 -35.09
C SER A 36 -0.80 11.59 -35.15
N GLN A 37 -1.13 10.66 -34.25
CA GLN A 37 -0.51 9.32 -34.14
C GLN A 37 -1.24 8.22 -34.92
N THR A 38 -2.39 8.52 -35.51
CA THR A 38 -3.15 7.55 -36.30
C THR A 38 -2.36 7.15 -37.54
N HIS A 39 -2.28 5.85 -37.84
CA HIS A 39 -1.63 5.37 -39.05
C HIS A 39 -2.55 5.61 -40.26
N VAL A 40 -2.00 6.20 -41.31
CA VAL A 40 -2.64 6.49 -42.58
C VAL A 40 -1.80 5.94 -43.73
N TRP A 41 -2.46 5.63 -44.83
CA TRP A 41 -1.82 5.12 -46.04
C TRP A 41 -2.46 5.74 -47.26
N ASN A 42 -1.65 6.24 -48.18
CA ASN A 42 -2.07 6.96 -49.38
C ASN A 42 -2.08 6.07 -50.65
N GLY A 43 -2.05 4.75 -50.47
CA GLY A 43 -2.00 3.78 -51.56
C GLY A 43 -0.60 3.43 -52.06
N ILE A 44 0.46 4.08 -51.55
CA ILE A 44 1.85 3.86 -52.00
C ILE A 44 2.78 3.68 -50.81
N GLY A 45 3.61 2.63 -50.86
CA GLY A 45 4.61 2.35 -49.82
C GLY A 45 4.01 1.82 -48.53
N ASP A 46 4.71 2.05 -47.42
CA ASP A 46 4.29 1.58 -46.09
C ASP A 46 3.35 2.58 -45.38
N TRP A 47 2.65 2.09 -44.36
CA TRP A 47 1.84 2.90 -43.46
C TRP A 47 2.68 3.96 -42.75
N GLN A 48 2.15 5.18 -42.65
CA GLN A 48 2.82 6.29 -41.97
C GLN A 48 1.90 6.88 -40.92
N VAL A 49 2.46 7.39 -39.82
CA VAL A 49 1.68 8.17 -38.85
C VAL A 49 1.25 9.50 -39.47
N ALA A 50 0.03 9.95 -39.20
CA ALA A 50 -0.58 11.09 -39.88
C ALA A 50 0.24 12.38 -39.79
N HIS A 51 0.94 12.61 -38.68
CA HIS A 51 1.82 13.78 -38.52
C HIS A 51 3.11 13.73 -39.36
N ALA A 52 3.51 12.56 -39.86
CA ALA A 52 4.72 12.38 -40.68
C ALA A 52 4.44 12.60 -42.17
N VAL A 53 3.16 12.63 -42.56
CA VAL A 53 2.74 12.92 -43.94
C VAL A 53 2.69 14.44 -44.12
N ASP A 54 3.56 14.99 -44.95
CA ASP A 54 3.71 16.44 -45.16
C ASP A 54 2.39 17.18 -45.41
N VAL A 55 1.49 16.58 -46.21
CA VAL A 55 0.19 17.14 -46.57
C VAL A 55 -0.78 17.24 -45.38
N LEU A 56 -0.63 16.36 -44.38
CA LEU A 56 -1.47 16.30 -43.19
C LEU A 56 -0.83 16.97 -41.98
N ALA A 57 0.51 17.07 -41.94
CA ALA A 57 1.26 17.63 -40.82
C ALA A 57 0.80 19.04 -40.41
N SER A 58 0.45 19.89 -41.38
CA SER A 58 -0.04 21.26 -41.11
C SER A 58 -1.44 21.30 -40.47
N LEU A 59 -2.20 20.21 -40.53
CA LEU A 59 -3.54 20.12 -39.92
C LEU A 59 -3.45 19.80 -38.42
N PHE A 60 -2.33 19.21 -37.99
CA PHE A 60 -2.07 18.86 -36.58
C PHE A 60 -1.36 19.98 -35.79
N VAL A 61 -1.31 21.21 -36.33
CA VAL A 61 -0.69 22.37 -35.64
C VAL A 61 -1.39 22.68 -34.29
N HIS A 62 -2.67 22.31 -34.16
CA HIS A 62 -3.44 22.42 -32.92
C HIS A 62 -3.32 21.20 -31.99
N ASP A 63 -2.62 20.15 -32.45
CA ASP A 63 -2.43 18.86 -31.80
C ASP A 63 -1.03 18.69 -31.18
N LYS A 64 -0.18 19.73 -31.23
CA LYS A 64 0.93 19.81 -30.27
C LYS A 64 0.27 19.71 -28.89
N PRO A 65 0.68 18.77 -28.01
CA PRO A 65 0.06 18.66 -26.71
C PRO A 65 0.16 20.02 -26.02
N ASN A 66 -0.99 20.70 -25.86
CA ASN A 66 -1.10 22.00 -25.19
C ASN A 66 -0.79 21.92 -23.68
N SER A 67 -0.25 20.78 -23.25
CA SER A 67 0.16 20.51 -21.87
C SER A 67 1.68 20.46 -21.86
N PRO A 68 2.35 21.19 -20.96
CA PRO A 68 3.79 21.04 -20.77
C PRO A 68 4.12 19.57 -20.49
N PRO A 69 5.32 19.09 -20.89
CA PRO A 69 5.74 17.73 -20.56
C PRO A 69 5.63 17.50 -19.04
N PRO A 70 5.29 16.29 -18.60
CA PRO A 70 5.16 15.99 -17.18
C PRO A 70 6.46 16.29 -16.45
N LEU A 71 6.34 16.79 -15.21
CA LEU A 71 7.51 17.13 -14.39
C LEU A 71 8.39 15.89 -14.18
N HIS A 72 9.70 16.10 -14.15
CA HIS A 72 10.64 15.02 -13.92
C HIS A 72 10.44 14.45 -12.50
N GLY A 73 10.61 13.14 -12.35
CA GLY A 73 10.34 12.46 -11.06
C GLY A 73 11.16 13.02 -9.90
N THR A 74 12.36 13.56 -10.18
CA THR A 74 13.24 14.20 -9.18
C THR A 74 12.66 15.48 -8.59
N ASP A 75 11.78 16.16 -9.31
CA ASP A 75 11.20 17.44 -8.91
C ASP A 75 9.92 17.25 -8.09
N ILE A 76 9.43 16.01 -8.01
CA ILE A 76 8.25 15.64 -7.25
C ILE A 76 8.65 15.27 -5.82
N ASP A 77 8.19 16.08 -4.87
CA ASP A 77 8.40 15.89 -3.45
C ASP A 77 7.81 14.55 -2.96
N ASN A 78 8.59 13.81 -2.16
CA ASN A 78 8.27 12.49 -1.64
C ASN A 78 7.73 12.52 -0.19
N ARG A 79 7.36 13.69 0.36
CA ARG A 79 6.90 13.83 1.76
C ARG A 79 5.74 12.90 2.14
N TYR A 80 4.76 12.72 1.26
CA TYR A 80 3.59 11.88 1.56
C TYR A 80 3.93 10.40 1.54
N VAL A 81 4.86 10.00 0.66
CA VAL A 81 5.39 8.64 0.64
C VAL A 81 6.18 8.33 1.91
N TRP A 82 7.01 9.26 2.37
CA TRP A 82 7.71 9.09 3.64
C TRP A 82 6.77 9.10 4.84
N ALA A 83 5.71 9.91 4.82
CA ALA A 83 4.67 9.84 5.83
C ALA A 83 4.05 8.44 5.87
N VAL A 84 3.65 7.89 4.72
CA VAL A 84 3.12 6.52 4.58
C VAL A 84 4.08 5.47 5.15
N VAL A 85 5.38 5.58 4.87
CA VAL A 85 6.42 4.68 5.43
C VAL A 85 6.49 4.77 6.96
N ALA A 86 6.30 5.96 7.53
CA ALA A 86 6.36 6.18 8.97
C ALA A 86 5.10 5.71 9.72
N VAL A 87 3.93 5.66 9.05
CA VAL A 87 2.64 5.36 9.70
C VAL A 87 2.65 4.05 10.50
N PRO A 88 3.13 2.89 9.98
CA PRO A 88 3.09 1.64 10.75
C PRO A 88 3.85 1.71 12.08
N ILE A 89 5.07 2.27 12.07
CA ILE A 89 5.90 2.35 13.27
C ILE A 89 5.34 3.38 14.26
N VAL A 90 5.06 4.60 13.77
CA VAL A 90 4.52 5.66 14.63
C VAL A 90 3.19 5.24 15.21
N GLY A 91 2.34 4.58 14.42
CA GLY A 91 1.04 4.10 14.87
C GLY A 91 1.15 3.09 16.01
N THR A 92 1.98 2.07 15.84
CA THR A 92 2.21 1.07 16.89
C THR A 92 2.80 1.67 18.16
N ILE A 93 3.73 2.62 18.06
CA ILE A 93 4.28 3.31 19.24
C ILE A 93 3.17 4.08 19.96
N VAL A 94 2.30 4.79 19.22
CA VAL A 94 1.18 5.54 19.81
C VAL A 94 0.18 4.59 20.48
N GLU A 95 -0.14 3.45 19.87
CA GLU A 95 -1.04 2.44 20.48
C GLU A 95 -0.47 1.88 21.78
N ILE A 96 0.82 1.54 21.80
CA ILE A 96 1.50 1.03 23.00
C ILE A 96 1.48 2.09 24.11
N LEU A 97 1.80 3.35 23.79
CA LEU A 97 1.86 4.43 24.78
C LEU A 97 0.47 4.85 25.27
N ALA A 98 -0.54 4.83 24.40
CA ALA A 98 -1.91 5.24 24.74
C ALA A 98 -2.71 4.10 25.39
N GLY A 99 -2.34 2.83 25.16
CA GLY A 99 -3.08 1.66 25.62
C GLY A 99 -4.45 1.51 24.93
N ILE A 100 -4.63 2.07 23.74
CA ILE A 100 -5.91 2.08 22.99
C ILE A 100 -5.63 1.59 21.56
N GLU A 101 -6.54 0.77 21.02
CA GLU A 101 -6.50 0.36 19.62
C GLU A 101 -6.90 1.51 18.69
N LEU A 102 -6.00 1.91 17.78
CA LEU A 102 -6.19 3.05 16.88
C LEU A 102 -5.98 2.66 15.39
N TRP A 103 -6.02 1.37 15.09
CA TRP A 103 -5.72 0.83 13.76
C TRP A 103 -6.53 1.47 12.62
N TRP A 104 -7.80 1.81 12.86
CA TRP A 104 -8.64 2.51 11.88
C TRP A 104 -8.13 3.90 11.52
N LEU A 105 -7.56 4.64 12.48
CA LEU A 105 -7.01 5.98 12.24
C LEU A 105 -5.74 5.89 11.40
N PHE A 106 -4.88 4.91 11.64
CA PHE A 106 -3.67 4.71 10.84
C PHE A 106 -3.99 4.20 9.43
N LEU A 107 -5.02 3.38 9.28
CA LEU A 107 -5.54 3.01 7.97
C LEU A 107 -6.02 4.25 7.21
N ALA A 108 -6.82 5.11 7.86
CA ALA A 108 -7.29 6.36 7.27
C ALA A 108 -6.12 7.29 6.92
N ALA A 109 -5.11 7.43 7.78
CA ALA A 109 -3.94 8.25 7.54
C ALA A 109 -3.14 7.78 6.30
N ASN A 110 -2.95 6.47 6.13
CA ASN A 110 -2.32 5.88 4.95
C ASN A 110 -3.10 6.24 3.68
N ILE A 111 -4.42 6.03 3.69
CA ILE A 111 -5.28 6.33 2.54
C ILE A 111 -5.20 7.82 2.19
N VAL A 112 -5.33 8.71 3.18
CA VAL A 112 -5.24 10.17 2.97
C VAL A 112 -3.89 10.54 2.36
N CYS A 113 -2.78 10.03 2.88
CA CYS A 113 -1.45 10.34 2.33
C CYS A 113 -1.28 9.83 0.89
N CYS A 114 -1.74 8.62 0.59
CA CYS A 114 -1.72 8.09 -0.78
C CYS A 114 -2.62 8.90 -1.74
N VAL A 115 -3.79 9.37 -1.30
CA VAL A 115 -4.66 10.24 -2.11
C VAL A 115 -4.02 11.60 -2.35
N LEU A 116 -3.35 12.18 -1.35
CA LEU A 116 -2.65 13.46 -1.49
C LEU A 116 -1.46 13.35 -2.45
N ASP A 117 -0.72 12.24 -2.42
CA ASP A 117 0.34 11.95 -3.39
C ASP A 117 -0.24 11.74 -4.80
N GLU A 118 -1.34 10.99 -4.95
CA GLU A 118 -2.04 10.78 -6.23
C GLU A 118 -2.46 12.12 -6.86
N LYS A 119 -3.04 13.03 -6.06
CA LYS A 119 -3.42 14.38 -6.52
C LYS A 119 -2.21 15.18 -6.97
N LYS A 120 -1.06 15.07 -6.29
CA LYS A 120 0.18 15.73 -6.71
C LYS A 120 0.74 15.16 -8.01
N LEU A 121 0.72 13.84 -8.19
CA LEU A 121 1.16 13.20 -9.43
C LEU A 121 0.32 13.66 -10.62
N LYS A 122 -1.00 13.75 -10.46
CA LYS A 122 -1.91 14.29 -11.49
C LYS A 122 -1.63 15.76 -11.79
N ALA A 123 -1.40 16.60 -10.75
CA ALA A 123 -1.04 18.00 -10.93
C ALA A 123 0.31 18.19 -11.64
N ALA A 124 1.22 17.22 -11.51
CA ALA A 124 2.52 17.18 -12.19
C ALA A 124 2.44 16.68 -13.65
N GLY A 125 1.24 16.36 -14.15
CA GLY A 125 1.02 15.89 -15.52
C GLY A 125 1.15 14.38 -15.72
N HIS A 126 1.31 13.60 -14.63
CA HIS A 126 1.41 12.14 -14.73
C HIS A 126 0.03 11.47 -14.68
N GLN A 127 -0.14 10.36 -15.43
CA GLN A 127 -1.27 9.46 -15.25
C GLN A 127 -1.07 8.63 -13.98
N ALA A 128 -1.45 9.20 -12.83
CA ALA A 128 -1.30 8.56 -11.54
C ALA A 128 -2.00 7.18 -11.51
N PRO A 129 -1.51 6.23 -10.69
CA PRO A 129 -2.10 4.89 -10.57
C PRO A 129 -3.61 4.94 -10.25
N ASN A 130 -4.36 3.95 -10.71
CA ASN A 130 -5.81 3.83 -10.44
C ASN A 130 -6.12 4.04 -8.95
N SER A 131 -7.15 4.83 -8.62
CA SER A 131 -7.45 5.22 -7.24
C SER A 131 -7.76 4.05 -6.29
N TRP A 132 -8.11 2.86 -6.80
CA TRP A 132 -8.25 1.65 -5.98
C TRP A 132 -6.91 1.12 -5.45
N THR A 133 -5.80 1.39 -6.14
CA THR A 133 -4.47 0.95 -5.69
C THR A 133 -4.02 1.63 -4.40
N THR A 134 -4.60 2.79 -4.08
CA THR A 134 -4.40 3.56 -2.83
C THR A 134 -4.77 2.75 -1.57
N PHE A 135 -5.71 1.80 -1.67
CA PHE A 135 -6.06 0.90 -0.56
C PHE A 135 -5.01 -0.19 -0.31
N ILE A 136 -4.15 -0.47 -1.30
CA ILE A 136 -3.08 -1.47 -1.20
C ILE A 136 -1.75 -0.72 -1.25
N VAL A 137 -1.34 -0.20 -0.09
CA VAL A 137 -0.17 0.67 0.06
C VAL A 137 1.11 0.12 -0.62
N PRO A 138 1.51 -1.16 -0.45
CA PRO A 138 2.70 -1.67 -1.15
C PRO A 138 2.59 -1.57 -2.68
N VAL A 139 1.43 -1.93 -3.23
CA VAL A 139 1.18 -1.89 -4.67
C VAL A 139 1.20 -0.46 -5.18
N TYR A 140 0.62 0.48 -4.42
CA TYR A 140 0.66 1.90 -4.74
C TYR A 140 2.10 2.43 -4.81
N LEU A 141 2.91 2.18 -3.78
CA LEU A 141 4.30 2.63 -3.70
C LEU A 141 5.16 2.06 -4.83
N TRP A 142 4.94 0.79 -5.18
CA TRP A 142 5.60 0.15 -6.31
C TRP A 142 5.21 0.83 -7.62
N LYS A 143 3.92 0.96 -7.93
CA LYS A 143 3.43 1.57 -9.19
C LYS A 143 3.90 3.00 -9.35
N ARG A 144 3.92 3.77 -8.26
CA ARG A 144 4.48 5.13 -8.23
C ARG A 144 5.97 5.13 -8.58
N ALA A 145 6.76 4.22 -8.01
CA ALA A 145 8.19 4.12 -8.32
C ALA A 145 8.43 3.81 -9.81
N GLU A 146 7.61 2.94 -10.41
CA GLU A 146 7.69 2.65 -11.85
C GLU A 146 7.29 3.83 -12.73
N LEU A 147 6.20 4.52 -12.38
CA LEU A 147 5.75 5.74 -13.05
C LEU A 147 6.85 6.82 -13.09
N LEU A 148 7.50 7.04 -11.95
CA LEU A 148 8.56 8.06 -11.82
C LEU A 148 9.96 7.54 -12.23
N LYS A 149 10.08 6.28 -12.66
CA LYS A 149 11.36 5.60 -12.93
C LYS A 149 12.34 5.66 -11.74
N HIS A 150 11.82 5.74 -10.52
CA HIS A 150 12.60 5.74 -9.29
C HIS A 150 12.95 4.33 -8.83
N LYS A 151 13.98 4.21 -7.99
CA LYS A 151 14.24 2.98 -7.25
C LYS A 151 13.06 2.68 -6.31
N LYS A 152 12.81 1.40 -6.08
CA LYS A 152 11.67 0.90 -5.27
C LYS A 152 11.95 0.94 -3.75
N HIS A 153 12.83 1.82 -3.28
CA HIS A 153 13.25 1.85 -1.87
C HIS A 153 12.09 2.18 -0.94
N TYR A 154 11.16 3.07 -1.33
CA TYR A 154 9.98 3.39 -0.53
C TYR A 154 9.10 2.16 -0.24
N PHE A 155 8.95 1.27 -1.22
CA PHE A 155 8.21 0.02 -1.06
C PHE A 155 8.90 -0.87 -0.01
N TRP A 156 10.21 -1.11 -0.15
CA TRP A 156 10.94 -1.95 0.78
C TRP A 156 11.03 -1.34 2.19
N SER A 157 11.16 -0.02 2.31
CA SER A 157 11.11 0.69 3.59
C SER A 157 9.75 0.52 4.26
N TRP A 158 8.65 0.64 3.52
CA TRP A 158 7.31 0.42 4.06
C TRP A 158 7.12 -1.03 4.51
N VAL A 159 7.55 -2.01 3.72
CA VAL A 159 7.46 -3.43 4.08
C VAL A 159 8.27 -3.72 5.35
N ALA A 160 9.49 -3.19 5.45
CA ALA A 160 10.31 -3.33 6.65
C ALA A 160 9.62 -2.69 7.87
N ALA A 161 9.07 -1.47 7.72
CA ALA A 161 8.34 -0.79 8.78
C ALA A 161 7.09 -1.58 9.24
N PHE A 162 6.36 -2.17 8.30
CA PHE A 162 5.18 -2.99 8.57
C PHE A 162 5.54 -4.32 9.29
N VAL A 163 6.63 -4.97 8.89
CA VAL A 163 7.12 -6.17 9.59
C VAL A 163 7.56 -5.81 11.01
N VAL A 164 8.27 -4.70 11.19
CA VAL A 164 8.69 -4.22 12.51
C VAL A 164 7.47 -3.89 13.38
N SER A 165 6.45 -3.23 12.85
CA SER A 165 5.23 -2.92 13.61
C SER A 165 4.50 -4.19 14.08
N ILE A 166 4.44 -5.24 13.24
CA ILE A 166 3.88 -6.54 13.63
C ILE A 166 4.69 -7.16 14.77
N LEU A 167 6.02 -7.20 14.64
CA LEU A 167 6.89 -7.78 15.67
C LEU A 167 6.75 -7.03 17.01
N MET A 168 6.67 -5.70 16.97
CA MET A 168 6.44 -4.88 18.16
C MET A 168 5.08 -5.16 18.81
N SER A 169 4.01 -5.25 18.01
CA SER A 169 2.67 -5.54 18.50
C SER A 169 2.57 -6.94 19.14
N VAL A 170 3.13 -7.96 18.51
CA VAL A 170 3.16 -9.33 19.07
C VAL A 170 3.95 -9.38 20.38
N GLY A 171 5.12 -8.76 20.44
CA GLY A 171 5.94 -8.71 21.65
C GLY A 171 5.25 -7.96 22.81
N ASN A 172 4.54 -6.87 22.50
CA ASN A 172 3.78 -6.12 23.50
C ASN A 172 2.66 -6.97 24.11
N ASN A 173 1.91 -7.71 23.30
CA ASN A 173 0.80 -8.55 23.77
C ASN A 173 1.29 -9.68 24.70
N GLN A 174 2.43 -10.30 24.40
CA GLN A 174 3.03 -11.33 25.26
C GLN A 174 3.41 -10.76 26.64
N GLY A 175 4.05 -9.59 26.68
CA GLY A 175 4.44 -8.94 27.94
C GLY A 175 3.24 -8.61 28.84
N ILE A 176 2.10 -8.17 28.26
CA ILE A 176 0.87 -7.89 29.00
C ILE A 176 0.30 -9.15 29.67
N ILE A 177 0.33 -10.28 28.95
CA ILE A 177 -0.13 -11.58 29.49
C ILE A 177 0.79 -12.05 30.62
N GLU A 178 2.11 -11.94 30.44
CA GLU A 178 3.10 -12.33 31.46
C GLU A 178 2.95 -11.51 32.75
N GLU A 179 2.81 -10.18 32.64
CA GLU A 179 2.62 -9.29 33.78
C GLU A 179 1.31 -9.58 34.53
N SER A 180 0.21 -9.73 33.78
CA SER A 180 -1.09 -10.06 34.35
C SER A 180 -1.05 -11.42 35.05
N ALA A 181 -0.41 -12.43 34.44
CA ALA A 181 -0.33 -13.78 34.99
C ALA A 181 0.47 -13.79 36.29
N CYS A 182 1.54 -13.00 36.39
CA CYS A 182 2.34 -12.91 37.59
C CYS A 182 1.56 -12.33 38.77
N SER A 183 0.70 -11.34 38.52
CA SER A 183 -0.23 -10.82 39.52
C SER A 183 -1.19 -11.91 40.01
N SER A 184 -1.83 -12.65 39.09
CA SER A 184 -2.74 -13.74 39.45
C SER A 184 -2.06 -14.89 40.20
N VAL A 185 -0.82 -15.27 39.84
CA VAL A 185 -0.05 -16.30 40.57
C VAL A 185 0.21 -15.86 42.01
N THR A 186 0.56 -14.59 42.22
CA THR A 186 0.83 -14.05 43.56
C THR A 186 -0.43 -14.11 44.43
N GLU A 187 -1.58 -13.75 43.87
CA GLU A 187 -2.88 -13.85 44.55
C GLU A 187 -3.23 -15.30 44.91
N LEU A 188 -3.12 -16.22 43.95
CA LEU A 188 -3.38 -17.65 44.17
C LEU A 188 -2.48 -18.26 45.26
N LEU A 189 -1.20 -17.88 45.32
CA LEU A 189 -0.28 -18.35 46.35
C LEU A 189 -0.60 -17.78 47.73
N ALA A 190 -1.01 -16.51 47.80
CA ALA A 190 -1.42 -15.90 49.05
C ALA A 190 -2.69 -16.56 49.64
N GLU A 191 -3.65 -16.90 48.78
CA GLU A 191 -4.90 -17.56 49.19
C GLU A 191 -4.69 -19.03 49.60
N ASN A 192 -3.99 -19.82 48.78
CA ASN A 192 -3.89 -21.26 48.98
C ASN A 192 -2.76 -21.67 49.94
N LEU A 193 -1.72 -20.84 50.11
CA LEU A 193 -0.53 -21.15 50.91
C LEU A 193 -0.10 -19.97 51.80
N PRO A 194 -0.95 -19.51 52.74
CA PRO A 194 -0.68 -18.30 53.54
C PRO A 194 0.61 -18.39 54.37
N PHE A 195 1.03 -19.60 54.78
CA PHE A 195 2.25 -19.82 55.57
C PHE A 195 3.53 -19.98 54.74
N ARG A 196 3.43 -20.01 53.40
CA ARG A 196 4.57 -20.12 52.46
C ARG A 196 4.39 -19.20 51.24
N ALA A 197 3.65 -18.11 51.41
CA ALA A 197 3.31 -17.19 50.32
C ALA A 197 4.60 -16.57 49.76
N ALA A 198 4.98 -17.03 48.57
CA ALA A 198 6.06 -16.48 47.78
C ALA A 198 5.45 -15.55 46.73
N THR A 199 6.13 -14.44 46.43
CA THR A 199 5.65 -13.51 45.40
C THR A 199 6.19 -13.88 44.03
N CYS A 200 5.35 -13.81 43.00
CA CYS A 200 5.83 -13.97 41.63
C CYS A 200 6.69 -12.76 41.25
N LYS A 201 7.82 -13.01 40.56
CA LYS A 201 8.74 -11.99 40.03
C LYS A 201 8.65 -11.86 38.53
N ALA A 202 8.48 -12.97 37.82
CA ALA A 202 8.34 -12.98 36.37
C ALA A 202 7.54 -14.21 35.95
N VAL A 203 6.81 -14.07 34.85
CA VAL A 203 6.24 -15.21 34.12
C VAL A 203 6.86 -15.19 32.74
N THR A 204 7.24 -16.36 32.22
CA THR A 204 7.72 -16.51 30.86
C THR A 204 6.86 -17.53 30.14
N ILE A 205 6.22 -17.11 29.04
CA ILE A 205 5.43 -18.01 28.19
C ILE A 205 6.40 -18.92 27.43
N THR A 206 6.24 -20.23 27.62
CA THR A 206 7.07 -21.24 26.94
C THR A 206 6.46 -21.67 25.62
N ASP A 207 5.14 -21.90 25.58
CA ASP A 207 4.45 -22.38 24.38
C ASP A 207 3.00 -21.89 24.36
N GLU A 208 2.49 -21.58 23.16
CA GLU A 208 1.06 -21.49 22.91
C GLU A 208 0.57 -22.85 22.39
N VAL A 209 -0.34 -23.50 23.12
CA VAL A 209 -0.82 -24.85 22.78
C VAL A 209 -2.05 -24.77 21.88
N SER A 210 -2.91 -23.78 22.12
CA SER A 210 -4.06 -23.42 21.28
C SER A 210 -4.36 -21.94 21.46
N SER A 211 -5.13 -21.33 20.55
CA SER A 211 -5.51 -19.91 20.62
C SER A 211 -6.02 -19.54 22.02
N GLY A 212 -5.32 -18.64 22.72
CA GLY A 212 -5.66 -18.20 24.07
C GLY A 212 -5.33 -19.19 25.19
N PHE A 213 -4.58 -20.27 24.94
CA PHE A 213 -4.12 -21.23 25.95
C PHE A 213 -2.61 -21.41 25.90
N TYR A 214 -1.93 -20.98 26.96
CA TYR A 214 -0.48 -20.88 27.04
C TYR A 214 0.06 -21.76 28.15
N LYS A 215 1.21 -22.40 27.89
CA LYS A 215 2.09 -22.95 28.93
C LYS A 215 3.11 -21.89 29.29
N ALA A 216 3.32 -21.68 30.58
CA ALA A 216 4.26 -20.70 31.08
C ALA A 216 4.96 -21.18 32.35
N THR A 217 6.07 -20.53 32.68
CA THR A 217 6.82 -20.76 33.92
C THR A 217 6.83 -19.46 34.73
N ALA A 218 6.40 -19.53 35.99
CA ALA A 218 6.41 -18.43 36.94
C ALA A 218 7.61 -18.56 37.88
N THR A 219 8.51 -17.58 37.86
CA THR A 219 9.66 -17.50 38.77
C THR A 219 9.29 -16.70 40.01
N LEU A 220 9.48 -17.30 41.19
CA LEU A 220 9.15 -16.72 42.48
C LEU A 220 10.34 -15.98 43.13
N ASP A 221 10.05 -15.13 44.11
CA ASP A 221 11.05 -14.40 44.90
C ASP A 221 12.04 -15.29 45.67
N ASN A 222 11.63 -16.51 46.01
CA ASN A 222 12.45 -17.52 46.66
C ASN A 222 13.33 -18.31 45.67
N GLY A 223 13.31 -17.96 44.38
CA GLY A 223 14.10 -18.59 43.32
C GLY A 223 13.56 -19.92 42.81
N LYS A 224 12.34 -20.33 43.21
CA LYS A 224 11.68 -21.50 42.64
C LYS A 224 10.83 -21.12 41.43
N ASP A 225 10.80 -22.04 40.47
CA ASP A 225 9.94 -21.95 39.31
C ASP A 225 8.70 -22.83 39.47
N LEU A 226 7.53 -22.28 39.15
CA LEU A 226 6.25 -22.98 39.10
C LEU A 226 5.78 -23.08 37.65
N ARG A 227 5.39 -24.29 37.25
CA ARG A 227 4.75 -24.49 35.94
C ARG A 227 3.28 -24.10 36.04
N ILE A 228 2.85 -23.24 35.13
CA ILE A 228 1.48 -22.75 35.08
C ILE A 228 0.92 -22.89 33.66
N THR A 229 -0.40 -22.91 33.58
CA THR A 229 -1.14 -22.71 32.33
C THR A 229 -1.98 -21.44 32.45
N ILE A 230 -2.00 -20.66 31.38
CA ILE A 230 -2.75 -19.41 31.29
C ILE A 230 -3.82 -19.61 30.22
N GLU A 231 -5.08 -19.39 30.58
CA GLU A 231 -6.22 -19.44 29.67
C GLU A 231 -6.87 -18.06 29.58
N GLU A 232 -7.03 -17.53 28.38
CA GLU A 232 -7.70 -16.25 28.14
C GLU A 232 -9.22 -16.48 28.03
N LYS A 233 -9.97 -16.02 29.04
CA LYS A 233 -11.43 -15.96 28.99
C LYS A 233 -11.82 -14.53 28.64
N GLY A 234 -12.37 -14.34 27.43
CA GLY A 234 -12.54 -13.03 26.78
C GLY A 234 -13.00 -11.86 27.68
N GLN A 235 -12.72 -10.63 27.23
CA GLN A 235 -12.68 -9.39 28.03
C GLN A 235 -11.45 -9.25 28.94
N ASN A 236 -10.27 -9.63 28.42
CA ASN A 236 -8.98 -9.36 29.06
C ASN A 236 -8.80 -10.04 30.45
N GLN A 237 -9.61 -11.06 30.74
CA GLN A 237 -9.48 -11.86 31.95
C GLN A 237 -8.68 -13.12 31.63
N ILE A 238 -7.59 -13.30 32.37
CA ILE A 238 -6.79 -14.52 32.29
C ILE A 238 -7.05 -15.40 33.50
N TYR A 239 -7.10 -16.70 33.26
CA TYR A 239 -7.22 -17.70 34.29
C TYR A 239 -5.92 -18.48 34.38
N VAL A 240 -5.27 -18.41 35.53
CA VAL A 240 -4.00 -19.10 35.78
C VAL A 240 -4.26 -20.37 36.58
N THR A 241 -3.70 -21.48 36.13
CA THR A 241 -3.74 -22.77 36.84
C THR A 241 -2.33 -23.27 37.09
N ILE A 242 -2.05 -23.68 38.32
CA ILE A 242 -0.74 -24.28 38.69
C ILE A 242 -0.75 -25.76 38.34
N VAL A 243 0.25 -26.21 37.59
CA VAL A 243 0.37 -27.59 37.14
C VAL A 243 1.32 -28.35 38.07
N GLY A 244 0.79 -29.36 38.76
CA GLY A 244 1.58 -30.29 39.57
C GLY A 244 1.77 -29.87 41.03
N TRP A 245 0.68 -29.87 41.78
CA TRP A 245 0.68 -29.82 43.25
C TRP A 245 1.30 -31.07 43.87
#